data_AF-A0A2K3JQY2-F1
#
_entry.id   AF-A0A2K3JQY2-F1
#
_cell.length_a   1.000
_cell.length_b   1.000
_cell.length_c   1.000
_cell.angle_alpha   90.00
_cell.angle_beta   90.00
_cell.angle_gamma   90.00
#
_symmetry.space_group_name_H-M   'P 1'
#
loop_
_entity.id
_entity.type
_entity.pdbx_description
1 polymer ?
#
loop_
_entity_poly.entity_id
_entity_poly.type
_entity_poly.pdbx_seq_one_letter_code
_entity_poly.pdbx_strand_id
1 'polypeptide(L)'
;MGFHDLDPQLFDPTSDSWESITLPSELQGCFLSMFAMPDPSHDRIILHLERGSLPSPSIYAYYPSSDEWKLIVFDFSDWDPVSAVADGVIYFNYYKCHTLVAAYDLKSLKWLDVHLSDTVVDGSYILINRFKELLYLGDNSFCLSVHSLQIANSNSIRVSFVKFTIERTDSVINIIPQSASHFILPHTSYLRNMIALS
;
A
#
# COMPACT_ATOMS: atom_id res chain seq x y z
N MET A 1 2.85 8.21 -21.21
CA MET A 1 3.34 7.05 -20.44
C MET A 1 2.56 5.85 -20.97
N GLY A 2 3.26 4.82 -21.45
CA GLY A 2 2.62 3.68 -22.12
C GLY A 2 1.73 2.93 -21.14
N PHE A 3 0.44 2.82 -21.47
CA PHE A 3 -0.47 1.95 -20.75
C PHE A 3 -0.23 0.55 -21.28
N HIS A 4 0.50 -0.27 -20.52
CA HIS A 4 0.74 -1.66 -20.88
C HIS A 4 -0.38 -2.50 -20.29
N ASP A 5 -0.99 -3.34 -21.13
CA ASP A 5 -1.93 -4.37 -20.69
C ASP A 5 -1.29 -5.22 -19.59
N LEU A 6 -2.10 -5.77 -18.69
CA LEU A 6 -1.61 -6.68 -17.65
C LEU A 6 -0.93 -7.90 -18.28
N ASP A 7 0.40 -8.02 -18.11
CA ASP A 7 1.21 -9.17 -18.52
C ASP A 7 1.95 -9.71 -17.28
N PRO A 8 1.25 -10.51 -16.44
CA PRO A 8 1.75 -10.87 -15.13
C PRO A 8 2.78 -12.01 -15.22
N GLN A 9 3.87 -11.86 -14.47
CA GLN A 9 4.94 -12.85 -14.32
C GLN A 9 5.29 -13.01 -12.84
N LEU A 10 5.60 -14.24 -12.43
CA LEU A 10 6.16 -14.54 -11.10
C LEU A 10 7.65 -14.73 -11.21
N PHE A 11 8.39 -14.17 -10.26
CA PHE A 11 9.80 -14.47 -10.08
C PHE A 11 9.98 -15.49 -8.97
N ASP A 12 10.58 -16.64 -9.29
CA ASP A 12 11.00 -17.63 -8.30
C ASP A 12 12.47 -17.42 -7.93
N PRO A 13 12.78 -16.94 -6.71
CA PRO A 13 14.15 -16.70 -6.28
C PRO A 13 14.94 -17.99 -6.05
N THR A 14 14.29 -19.15 -5.93
CA THR A 14 14.98 -20.43 -5.71
C THR A 14 15.55 -21.01 -7.00
N SER A 15 14.88 -20.76 -8.13
CA SER A 15 15.32 -21.15 -9.47
C SER A 15 15.94 -20.00 -10.28
N ASP A 16 15.92 -18.77 -9.75
CA ASP A 16 16.36 -17.54 -10.43
C ASP A 16 15.68 -17.38 -11.81
N SER A 17 14.37 -17.63 -11.85
CA SER A 17 13.62 -17.70 -13.10
C SER A 17 12.27 -16.97 -13.03
N TRP A 18 11.77 -16.59 -14.21
CA TRP A 18 10.46 -15.98 -14.38
C TRP A 18 9.47 -17.00 -14.94
N GLU A 19 8.32 -17.13 -14.30
CA GLU A 19 7.22 -17.97 -14.72
C GLU A 19 6.06 -17.10 -15.21
N SER A 20 5.47 -17.47 -16.35
CA SER A 20 4.28 -16.79 -16.88
C SER A 20 3.05 -17.17 -16.06
N ILE A 21 2.26 -16.18 -15.68
CA ILE A 21 0.96 -16.40 -15.02
C ILE A 21 -0.14 -16.53 -16.08
N THR A 22 -1.04 -17.50 -15.91
CA THR A 22 -2.20 -17.60 -16.78
C THR A 22 -3.18 -16.47 -16.48
N LEU A 23 -3.34 -15.53 -17.41
CA LEU A 23 -4.33 -14.45 -17.28
C LEU A 23 -5.71 -14.92 -17.78
N PRO A 24 -6.77 -14.91 -16.94
CA PRO A 24 -8.13 -15.24 -17.36
C PRO A 24 -8.62 -14.32 -18.48
N SER A 25 -9.46 -14.85 -19.36
CA SER A 25 -10.02 -14.07 -20.48
C SER A 25 -10.80 -12.85 -20.01
N GLU A 26 -11.48 -12.91 -18.86
CA GLU A 26 -12.19 -11.75 -18.31
C GLU A 26 -11.27 -10.61 -17.85
N LEU A 27 -9.97 -10.87 -17.65
CA LEU A 27 -8.99 -9.89 -17.21
C LEU A 27 -8.13 -9.37 -18.37
N GLN A 28 -8.36 -9.84 -19.60
CA GLN A 28 -7.62 -9.37 -20.77
C GLN A 28 -7.88 -7.87 -21.02
N GLY A 29 -6.80 -7.13 -21.27
CA GLY A 29 -6.85 -5.67 -21.46
C GLY A 29 -7.17 -4.87 -20.19
N CYS A 30 -7.21 -5.53 -19.02
CA CYS A 30 -7.25 -4.81 -17.74
C CYS A 30 -5.87 -4.23 -17.41
N PHE A 31 -5.87 -3.22 -16.56
CA PHE A 31 -4.66 -2.54 -16.11
C PHE A 31 -4.57 -2.63 -14.60
N LEU A 32 -3.34 -2.81 -14.10
CA LEU A 32 -3.03 -2.60 -12.68
C LEU A 32 -3.03 -1.09 -12.42
N SER A 33 -3.87 -0.61 -11.49
CA SER A 33 -4.01 0.82 -11.22
C SER A 33 -2.71 1.45 -10.72
N MET A 34 -2.01 0.77 -9.81
CA MET A 34 -0.74 1.23 -9.24
C MET A 34 0.24 0.08 -9.03
N PHE A 35 0.15 -0.63 -7.90
CA PHE A 35 1.03 -1.74 -7.56
C PHE A 35 0.24 -2.93 -7.01
N ALA A 36 0.87 -4.09 -7.05
CA ALA A 36 0.38 -5.30 -6.43
C ALA A 36 0.82 -5.34 -4.97
N MET A 37 -0.07 -5.72 -4.06
CA MET A 37 0.21 -5.80 -2.63
C MET A 37 0.24 -7.26 -2.17
N PRO A 38 1.31 -7.73 -1.52
CA PRO A 38 1.31 -9.06 -0.94
C PRO A 38 0.35 -9.12 0.26
N ASP A 39 -0.37 -10.23 0.40
CA ASP A 39 -1.12 -10.61 1.60
C ASP A 39 -0.64 -11.99 2.07
N PRO A 40 0.52 -12.06 2.76
CA PRO A 40 1.14 -13.33 3.13
C PRO A 40 0.27 -14.18 4.05
N SER A 41 -0.59 -13.54 4.86
CA SER A 41 -1.50 -14.23 5.78
C SER A 41 -2.54 -15.12 5.07
N HIS A 42 -2.79 -14.85 3.79
CA HIS A 42 -3.76 -15.57 2.96
C HIS A 42 -3.14 -16.18 1.69
N ASP A 43 -1.80 -16.23 1.58
CA ASP A 43 -1.05 -16.76 0.43
C ASP A 43 -1.56 -16.19 -0.92
N ARG A 44 -1.71 -14.86 -0.98
CA ARG A 44 -2.25 -14.18 -2.15
C ARG A 44 -1.62 -12.82 -2.39
N ILE A 45 -1.78 -12.34 -3.61
CA ILE A 45 -1.40 -11.01 -4.05
C ILE A 45 -2.69 -10.25 -4.35
N ILE A 46 -2.87 -9.08 -3.75
CA ILE A 46 -4.01 -8.20 -3.96
C ILE A 46 -3.68 -7.19 -5.07
N LEU A 47 -4.58 -7.06 -6.03
CA LEU A 47 -4.46 -6.18 -7.17
C LEU A 47 -5.72 -5.34 -7.31
N HIS A 48 -5.56 -4.06 -7.57
CA HIS A 48 -6.65 -3.19 -8.00
C HIS A 48 -6.58 -3.02 -9.50
N LEU A 49 -7.61 -3.54 -10.18
CA LEU A 49 -7.68 -3.63 -11.63
C LEU A 49 -8.72 -2.67 -12.17
N GLU A 50 -8.38 -2.03 -13.30
CA GLU A 50 -9.22 -1.05 -13.97
C GLU A 50 -9.29 -1.28 -15.49
N ARG A 51 -10.34 -0.72 -16.11
CA ARG A 51 -10.59 -0.72 -17.57
C ARG A 51 -10.67 -2.13 -18.16
N GLY A 52 -10.41 -2.25 -19.47
CA GLY A 52 -10.52 -3.51 -20.21
C GLY A 52 -11.97 -4.00 -20.26
N SER A 53 -12.15 -5.27 -19.96
CA SER A 53 -13.48 -5.90 -19.86
C SER A 53 -14.20 -5.62 -18.53
N LEU A 54 -13.56 -4.96 -17.56
CA LEU A 54 -14.17 -4.66 -16.26
C LEU A 54 -15.18 -3.50 -16.38
N PRO A 55 -16.40 -3.64 -15.83
CA PRO A 55 -17.39 -2.57 -15.83
C PRO A 55 -17.05 -1.44 -14.84
N SER A 56 -16.24 -1.73 -13.80
CA SER A 56 -15.81 -0.79 -12.78
C SER A 56 -14.45 -1.22 -12.18
N PRO A 57 -13.66 -0.28 -11.63
CA PRO A 57 -12.48 -0.59 -10.83
C PRO A 57 -12.79 -1.61 -9.75
N SER A 58 -11.97 -2.66 -9.60
CA SER A 58 -12.28 -3.78 -8.70
C SER A 58 -11.02 -4.36 -8.08
N ILE A 59 -11.15 -4.96 -6.90
CA ILE A 59 -10.06 -5.66 -6.21
C ILE A 59 -10.10 -7.14 -6.56
N TYR A 60 -9.01 -7.64 -7.13
CA TYR A 60 -8.76 -9.05 -7.39
C TYR A 60 -7.65 -9.58 -6.47
N ALA A 61 -7.66 -10.89 -6.25
CA ALA A 61 -6.56 -11.61 -5.65
C ALA A 61 -6.03 -12.64 -6.64
N TYR A 62 -4.71 -12.73 -6.77
CA TYR A 62 -4.02 -13.83 -7.41
C TYR A 62 -3.42 -14.75 -6.35
N TYR A 63 -3.62 -16.05 -6.48
CA TYR A 63 -3.13 -17.10 -5.57
C TYR A 63 -2.01 -17.88 -6.29
N PRO A 64 -0.72 -17.59 -5.99
CA PRO A 64 0.40 -18.19 -6.71
C PRO A 64 0.45 -19.71 -6.58
N SER A 65 0.07 -20.27 -5.43
CA SER A 65 0.13 -21.72 -5.17
C SER A 65 -0.84 -22.55 -6.02
N SER A 66 -1.89 -21.94 -6.57
CA SER A 66 -2.91 -22.61 -7.39
C SER A 66 -3.07 -22.02 -8.78
N ASP A 67 -2.29 -20.99 -9.15
CA ASP A 67 -2.48 -20.18 -10.36
C ASP A 67 -3.93 -19.69 -10.55
N GLU A 68 -4.56 -19.24 -9.46
CA GLU A 68 -5.97 -18.83 -9.47
C GLU A 68 -6.14 -17.32 -9.32
N TRP A 69 -7.06 -16.75 -10.09
CA TRP A 69 -7.53 -15.37 -9.94
C TRP A 69 -8.93 -15.34 -9.36
N LYS A 70 -9.18 -14.47 -8.38
CA LYS A 70 -10.50 -14.30 -7.76
C LYS A 70 -10.85 -12.83 -7.61
N LEU A 71 -12.05 -12.46 -8.02
CA LEU A 71 -12.65 -11.19 -7.65
C LEU A 71 -12.92 -11.20 -6.14
N ILE A 72 -12.40 -10.20 -5.43
CA ILE A 72 -12.61 -10.02 -3.98
C ILE A 72 -13.65 -8.93 -3.73
N VAL A 73 -13.47 -7.77 -4.36
CA VAL A 73 -14.38 -6.62 -4.20
C VAL A 73 -14.72 -6.05 -5.56
N PHE A 74 -16.02 -6.01 -5.86
CA PHE A 74 -16.54 -5.37 -7.06
C PHE A 74 -16.77 -3.87 -6.80
N ASP A 75 -16.51 -3.02 -7.80
CA ASP A 75 -16.77 -1.58 -7.77
C ASP A 75 -16.10 -0.86 -6.58
N PHE A 76 -14.78 -1.01 -6.51
CA PHE A 76 -13.95 -0.40 -5.47
C PHE A 76 -13.14 0.76 -6.06
N SER A 77 -13.63 1.99 -5.91
CA SER A 77 -12.96 3.18 -6.46
C SER A 77 -12.03 3.90 -5.48
N ASP A 78 -12.10 3.58 -4.19
CA ASP A 78 -11.31 4.24 -3.14
C ASP A 78 -9.93 3.57 -3.00
N TRP A 79 -9.06 3.78 -3.99
CA TRP A 79 -7.69 3.23 -4.03
C TRP A 79 -6.63 4.33 -3.90
N ASP A 80 -5.62 4.13 -3.04
CA ASP A 80 -4.55 5.11 -2.77
C ASP A 80 -3.15 4.45 -2.87
N PRO A 81 -2.13 5.15 -3.43
CA PRO A 81 -0.77 4.60 -3.55
C PRO A 81 -0.09 4.34 -2.20
N VAL A 82 -0.59 4.94 -1.12
CA VAL A 82 -0.02 4.77 0.21
C VAL A 82 -0.86 3.71 0.92
N SER A 83 -0.67 2.45 0.53
CA SER A 83 -1.47 1.33 1.00
C SER A 83 -0.65 0.08 1.30
N ALA A 84 -1.17 -0.75 2.21
CA ALA A 84 -0.61 -2.04 2.58
C ALA A 84 -1.73 -3.01 2.96
N VAL A 85 -1.45 -4.31 2.86
CA VAL A 85 -2.38 -5.37 3.30
C VAL A 85 -1.75 -6.12 4.47
N ALA A 86 -2.55 -6.35 5.51
CA ALA A 86 -2.21 -7.27 6.59
C ALA A 86 -3.48 -7.95 7.10
N ASP A 87 -3.41 -9.24 7.36
CA ASP A 87 -4.50 -10.05 7.92
C ASP A 87 -5.84 -9.85 7.20
N GLY A 88 -5.79 -9.75 5.87
CA GLY A 88 -6.97 -9.59 5.01
C GLY A 88 -7.64 -8.22 5.11
N VAL A 89 -6.97 -7.22 5.68
CA VAL A 89 -7.42 -5.83 5.73
C VAL A 89 -6.51 -4.97 4.86
N ILE A 90 -7.11 -4.15 3.99
CA ILE A 90 -6.39 -3.12 3.26
C ILE A 90 -6.35 -1.86 4.11
N TYR A 91 -5.15 -1.38 4.39
CA TYR A 91 -4.86 -0.15 5.07
C TYR A 91 -4.38 0.86 4.04
N PHE A 92 -4.96 2.05 3.99
CA PHE A 92 -4.52 3.07 3.05
C PHE A 92 -4.68 4.48 3.57
N ASN A 93 -3.78 5.37 3.18
CA ASN A 93 -3.85 6.78 3.50
C ASN A 93 -5.07 7.40 2.82
N TYR A 94 -6.09 7.78 3.58
CA TYR A 94 -7.30 8.34 3.01
C TYR A 94 -7.32 9.86 3.15
N TYR A 95 -6.84 10.53 2.10
CA TYR A 95 -6.66 11.98 2.07
C TYR A 95 -7.92 12.78 2.40
N LYS A 96 -9.12 12.21 2.20
CA LYS A 96 -10.40 12.89 2.45
C LYS A 96 -10.78 12.97 3.94
N CYS A 97 -10.28 12.08 4.79
CA CYS A 97 -10.72 12.02 6.19
C CYS A 97 -9.75 12.64 7.20
N HIS A 98 -8.61 13.18 6.75
CA HIS A 98 -7.51 13.61 7.63
C HIS A 98 -7.03 12.53 8.61
N THR A 99 -7.49 11.28 8.48
CA THR A 99 -7.05 10.12 9.24
C THR A 99 -6.01 9.38 8.42
N LEU A 100 -4.97 8.97 9.13
CA LEU A 100 -3.76 8.36 8.59
C LEU A 100 -3.98 7.12 7.73
N VAL A 101 -4.99 6.34 8.08
CA VAL A 101 -5.26 5.04 7.48
C VAL A 101 -6.76 4.81 7.55
N ALA A 102 -7.44 4.69 6.41
CA ALA A 102 -8.71 3.99 6.37
C ALA A 102 -8.42 2.49 6.26
N ALA A 103 -9.31 1.68 6.81
CA ALA A 103 -9.16 0.23 6.82
C ALA A 103 -10.40 -0.41 6.19
N TYR A 104 -10.19 -1.31 5.23
CA TYR A 104 -11.24 -2.06 4.56
C TYR A 104 -11.00 -3.56 4.74
N ASP A 105 -11.95 -4.25 5.36
CA ASP A 105 -11.88 -5.69 5.60
C ASP A 105 -12.37 -6.47 4.36
N LEU A 106 -11.47 -7.24 3.75
CA LEU A 106 -11.73 -8.01 2.54
C LEU A 106 -12.62 -9.23 2.77
N LYS A 107 -12.77 -9.68 4.02
CA LYS A 107 -13.66 -10.80 4.36
C LYS A 107 -15.08 -10.32 4.58
N SER A 108 -15.25 -9.26 5.35
CA SER A 108 -16.59 -8.73 5.67
C SER A 108 -17.09 -7.72 4.64
N LEU A 109 -16.24 -7.28 3.71
CA LEU A 109 -16.52 -6.30 2.66
C LEU A 109 -17.01 -4.97 3.23
N LYS A 110 -16.38 -4.53 4.32
CA LYS A 110 -16.78 -3.35 5.08
C LYS A 110 -15.59 -2.49 5.45
N TRP A 111 -15.86 -1.19 5.45
CA TRP A 111 -15.01 -0.21 6.10
C TRP A 111 -15.03 -0.43 7.61
N LEU A 112 -13.84 -0.43 8.21
CA LEU A 112 -13.67 -0.52 9.66
C LEU A 112 -13.60 0.89 10.25
N ASP A 113 -14.03 1.02 11.50
CA ASP A 113 -13.86 2.26 12.25
C ASP A 113 -12.41 2.36 12.72
N VAL A 114 -11.71 3.43 12.36
CA VAL A 114 -10.27 3.59 12.62
C VAL A 114 -10.04 4.74 13.58
N HIS A 115 -9.48 4.42 14.74
CA HIS A 115 -9.16 5.38 15.80
C HIS A 115 -7.65 5.51 15.91
N LEU A 116 -7.17 6.73 16.15
CA LEU A 116 -5.77 7.01 16.40
C LEU A 116 -5.61 7.39 17.87
N SER A 117 -4.79 6.65 18.62
CA SER A 117 -4.62 6.89 20.06
C SER A 117 -4.00 8.26 20.34
N ASP A 118 -3.00 8.64 19.53
CA ASP A 118 -2.24 9.88 19.67
C ASP A 118 -1.92 10.48 18.32
N THR A 119 -1.98 11.81 18.23
CA THR A 119 -1.71 12.54 16.98
C THR A 119 -0.26 12.97 16.83
N VAL A 120 0.55 12.77 17.88
CA VAL A 120 1.96 13.18 17.96
C VAL A 120 2.78 12.08 18.60
N VAL A 121 3.91 11.73 17.99
CA VAL A 121 4.90 10.81 18.56
C VAL A 121 6.31 11.34 18.29
N ASP A 122 7.16 11.40 19.31
CA ASP A 122 8.52 11.97 19.25
C ASP A 122 8.61 13.33 18.54
N GLY A 123 7.60 14.20 18.75
CA GLY A 123 7.52 15.53 18.13
C GLY A 123 7.09 15.54 16.66
N SER A 124 6.69 14.39 16.10
CA SER A 124 6.13 14.26 14.75
C SER A 124 4.61 14.28 14.78
N TYR A 125 4.02 15.26 14.07
CA TYR A 125 2.57 15.32 13.85
C TYR A 125 2.16 14.36 12.75
N ILE A 126 1.41 13.33 13.11
CA ILE A 126 1.13 12.25 12.19
C ILE A 126 0.02 12.66 11.19
N LEU A 127 -0.99 13.42 11.61
CA LEU A 127 -2.12 13.83 10.74
C LEU A 127 -1.78 14.92 9.71
N ILE A 128 -0.65 15.61 9.88
CA ILE A 128 -0.28 16.77 9.03
C ILE A 128 0.58 16.33 7.85
N ASN A 129 1.26 15.20 7.96
CA ASN A 129 2.23 14.75 6.98
C ASN A 129 1.55 14.06 5.79
N ARG A 130 1.96 14.43 4.57
CA ARG A 130 1.58 13.74 3.34
C ARG A 130 2.52 12.56 3.11
N PHE A 131 2.24 11.45 3.79
CA PHE A 131 3.00 10.22 3.61
C PHE A 131 2.99 9.75 2.16
N LYS A 132 4.03 9.02 1.81
CA LYS A 132 4.31 8.53 0.46
C LYS A 132 4.34 7.02 0.38
N GLU A 133 4.59 6.36 1.51
CA GLU A 133 4.59 4.90 1.58
C GLU A 133 3.99 4.46 2.93
N LEU A 134 3.31 3.32 2.88
CA LEU A 134 2.86 2.57 4.05
C LEU A 134 3.38 1.14 3.90
N LEU A 135 4.11 0.67 4.90
CA LEU A 135 4.75 -0.63 4.89
C LEU A 135 4.23 -1.45 6.07
N TYR A 136 3.80 -2.69 5.80
CA TYR A 136 3.56 -3.68 6.85
C TYR A 136 4.89 -4.34 7.23
N LEU A 137 5.23 -4.32 8.52
CA LEU A 137 6.50 -4.82 9.05
C LEU A 137 6.37 -6.19 9.74
N GLY A 138 5.17 -6.78 9.78
CA GLY A 138 4.88 -7.96 10.60
C GLY A 138 4.45 -7.60 12.03
N ASP A 139 3.92 -8.57 12.76
CA ASP A 139 3.51 -8.44 14.17
C ASP A 139 2.62 -7.21 14.44
N ASN A 140 1.62 -6.99 13.58
CA ASN A 140 0.73 -5.83 13.62
C ASN A 140 1.45 -4.46 13.59
N SER A 141 2.73 -4.43 13.21
CA SER A 141 3.54 -3.21 13.12
C SER A 141 3.56 -2.68 11.70
N PHE A 142 3.47 -1.37 11.59
CA PHE A 142 3.48 -0.65 10.33
C PHE A 142 4.44 0.52 10.39
N CYS A 143 4.90 0.95 9.23
CA CYS A 143 5.71 2.14 9.08
C CYS A 143 5.18 3.02 7.96
N LEU A 144 5.03 4.30 8.25
CA LEU A 144 4.80 5.32 7.24
C LEU A 144 6.07 6.09 6.96
N SER A 145 6.30 6.42 5.70
CA SER A 145 7.42 7.24 5.28
C SER A 145 6.94 8.52 4.59
N VAL A 146 7.59 9.65 4.91
CA VAL A 146 7.42 10.91 4.18
C VAL A 146 8.78 11.54 3.98
N HIS A 147 9.05 11.98 2.76
CA HIS A 147 10.16 12.88 2.50
C HIS A 147 9.62 14.31 2.40
N SER A 148 10.15 15.22 3.21
CA SER A 148 9.91 16.64 3.01
C SER A 148 11.04 17.22 2.16
N LEU A 149 10.68 17.81 1.02
CA LEU A 149 11.54 18.78 0.36
C LEU A 149 11.57 20.00 1.28
N GLN A 150 12.52 20.05 2.21
CA GLN A 150 12.69 21.22 3.05
C GLN A 150 13.05 22.40 2.15
N ILE A 151 12.12 23.37 2.09
CA ILE A 151 12.22 24.80 1.74
C ILE A 151 13.35 25.13 0.76
N ALA A 152 12.98 25.62 -0.43
CA ALA A 152 13.71 26.21 -1.58
C ALA A 152 15.25 26.43 -1.58
N ASN A 153 15.96 26.43 -0.45
CA ASN A 153 17.39 26.67 -0.28
C ASN A 153 18.15 25.57 0.50
N SER A 154 17.54 24.42 0.86
CA SER A 154 18.27 23.36 1.58
C SER A 154 18.81 22.28 0.64
N ASN A 155 20.13 22.06 0.67
CA ASN A 155 20.80 20.91 0.03
C ASN A 155 20.60 19.62 0.84
N SER A 156 19.42 19.40 1.42
CA SER A 156 19.14 18.21 2.20
C SER A 156 17.70 17.77 2.06
N ILE A 157 17.48 16.45 2.01
CA ILE A 157 16.16 15.85 2.05
C ILE A 157 15.98 15.27 3.45
N ARG A 158 14.95 15.72 4.17
CA ARG A 158 14.57 15.09 5.43
C ARG A 158 13.56 13.99 5.13
N VAL A 159 13.91 12.76 5.47
CA VAL A 159 13.01 11.60 5.44
C VAL A 159 12.57 11.32 6.86
N SER A 160 11.26 11.19 7.06
CA SER A 160 10.66 10.88 8.35
C SER A 160 9.95 9.55 8.27
N PHE A 161 10.16 8.73 9.30
CA PHE A 161 9.50 7.44 9.46
C PHE A 161 8.69 7.49 10.74
N VAL A 162 7.44 7.04 10.65
CA VAL A 162 6.56 6.87 11.83
C VAL A 162 6.20 5.41 11.92
N LYS A 163 6.62 4.76 13.00
CA LYS A 163 6.22 3.39 13.33
C LYS A 163 4.99 3.43 14.22
N PHE A 164 4.02 2.58 13.91
CA PHE A 164 2.84 2.38 14.74
C PHE A 164 2.46 0.90 14.78
N THR A 165 1.65 0.53 15.75
CA THR A 165 1.02 -0.79 15.85
C THR A 165 -0.48 -0.67 15.65
N ILE A 166 -1.08 -1.78 15.24
CA ILE A 166 -2.52 -1.92 15.11
C ILE A 166 -3.06 -2.89 16.14
N GLU A 167 -4.09 -2.47 16.87
CA GLU A 167 -4.91 -3.34 17.68
C GLU A 167 -6.31 -3.43 17.07
N ARG A 168 -6.74 -4.64 16.73
CA ARG A 168 -8.05 -4.90 16.14
C ARG A 168 -9.02 -5.48 17.17
N THR A 169 -10.18 -4.86 17.30
CA THR A 169 -11.32 -5.42 18.04
C THR A 169 -12.55 -5.43 17.13
N ASP A 170 -12.86 -6.58 16.55
CA ASP A 170 -13.96 -6.78 15.59
C ASP A 170 -13.95 -5.77 14.43
N SER A 171 -14.81 -4.76 14.52
CA SER A 171 -15.02 -3.70 13.53
C SER A 171 -14.21 -2.43 13.79
N VAL A 172 -13.42 -2.39 14.87
CA VAL A 172 -12.62 -1.23 15.28
C VAL A 172 -11.14 -1.55 15.14
N ILE A 173 -10.41 -0.61 14.56
CA ILE A 173 -8.96 -0.60 14.42
C ILE A 173 -8.42 0.56 15.26
N ASN A 174 -7.59 0.26 16.26
CA ASN A 174 -6.85 1.25 17.01
C ASN A 174 -5.42 1.32 16.49
N ILE A 175 -5.03 2.50 16.03
CA ILE A 175 -3.67 2.81 15.60
C ILE A 175 -2.95 3.44 16.78
N ILE A 176 -1.84 2.83 17.18
CA ILE A 176 -1.05 3.25 18.33
C ILE A 176 0.35 3.62 17.84
N PRO A 177 0.66 4.93 17.72
CA PRO A 177 2.00 5.37 17.38
C PRO A 177 3.03 4.90 18.41
N GLN A 178 4.17 4.41 17.93
CA GLN A 178 5.22 3.86 18.79
C GLN A 178 6.45 4.75 18.83
N SER A 179 6.90 5.22 17.66
CA SER A 179 8.10 6.04 17.55
C SER A 179 8.12 6.81 16.25
N ALA A 180 8.80 7.95 16.22
CA ALA A 180 9.20 8.61 14.98
C ALA A 180 10.72 8.77 14.90
N SER A 181 11.24 8.67 13.68
CA SER A 181 12.66 8.86 13.38
C SER A 181 12.83 9.73 12.15
N HIS A 182 13.92 10.50 12.13
CA HIS A 182 14.21 11.42 11.04
C HIS A 182 15.64 11.27 10.59
N PHE A 183 15.82 11.21 9.27
CA PHE A 183 17.12 11.18 8.63
C PHE A 183 17.26 12.39 7.73
N ILE A 184 18.41 13.05 7.82
CA ILE A 184 18.77 14.14 6.92
C ILE A 184 19.75 13.56 5.91
N LEU A 185 19.28 13.38 4.69
CA LEU A 185 20.11 12.92 3.59
C LEU A 185 20.68 14.13 2.84
N PRO A 186 21.98 14.13 2.48
CA PRO A 186 22.55 15.17 1.65
C PRO A 186 21.89 15.15 0.27
N HIS A 187 21.54 16.30 -0.28
CA HIS A 187 20.89 16.43 -1.58
C HIS A 187 21.91 16.19 -2.70
N THR A 188 22.18 14.91 -2.98
CA THR A 188 23.01 14.48 -4.12
C THR A 188 22.12 14.13 -5.31
N SER A 189 22.63 14.29 -6.54
CA SER A 189 21.93 13.94 -7.79
C SER A 189 21.48 12.47 -7.84
N TYR A 190 22.17 11.58 -7.11
CA TYR A 190 21.81 10.17 -6.97
C TYR A 190 20.48 9.92 -6.25
N LEU A 191 20.16 10.70 -5.21
CA LEU A 191 18.93 10.53 -4.43
C LEU A 191 17.67 10.96 -5.19
N ARG A 192 17.80 11.87 -6.17
CA ARG A 192 16.68 12.25 -7.06
C ARG A 192 16.16 11.06 -7.87
N ASN A 193 17.04 10.18 -8.30
CA ASN A 193 16.64 9.05 -9.14
C ASN A 193 16.02 7.92 -8.32
N MET A 194 16.42 7.73 -7.05
CA MET A 194 15.79 6.71 -6.19
C MET A 194 14.38 7.11 -5.74
N ILE A 195 14.15 8.39 -5.42
CA ILE A 195 12.84 8.88 -4.95
C ILE A 195 11.86 9.09 -6.12
N ALA A 196 12.34 9.27 -7.35
CA ALA A 196 11.49 9.37 -8.54
C ALA A 196 11.06 8.00 -9.10
N LEU A 197 11.58 6.90 -8.54
CA LEU A 197 11.25 5.51 -8.91
C LEU A 197 10.38 4.79 -7.87
N SER A 198 10.04 5.46 -6.75
CA SER A 198 9.06 5.07 -5.73
C SER A 198 7.79 5.90 -5.88
#